data_AF-T1GJX7-F1
#
_entry.id   AF-T1GJX7-F1
#
_cell.length_a   1.000
_cell.length_b   1.000
_cell.length_c   1.000
_cell.angle_alpha   90.00
_cell.angle_beta   90.00
_cell.angle_gamma   90.00
#
_symmetry.space_group_name_H-M   'P 1'
#
loop_
_entity.id
_entity.type
_entity.pdbx_description
1 polymer ?
#
loop_
_entity_poly.entity_id
_entity_poly.type
_entity_poly.pdbx_seq_one_letter_code
_entity_poly.pdbx_strand_id
1 'polypeptide(L)'
;MYHRPESPYGENIFMGVGMDSVDASKPVQAWYDEIKLYDFQKPVFDPKIGHFTQLVWKNSKKLGVAIAQKEKTIIVVANYDPPGNIKNRYDSNVLPPK
;
A
#
# COMPACT_ATOMS: atom_id res chain seq x y z
N MET A 1 -10.44 8.92 1.16
CA MET A 1 -10.02 7.67 1.82
C MET A 1 -9.48 8.07 3.18
N TYR A 2 -9.99 7.51 4.27
CA TYR A 2 -9.56 7.86 5.62
C TYR A 2 -8.81 6.68 6.21
N HIS A 3 -7.56 6.93 6.61
CA HIS A 3 -6.76 5.94 7.33
C HIS A 3 -7.24 5.82 8.77
N ARG A 4 -6.99 4.67 9.41
CA ARG A 4 -7.28 4.51 10.84
C ARG A 4 -6.42 5.48 11.66
N PRO A 5 -7.01 6.40 12.46
CA PRO A 5 -6.24 7.29 13.32
C PRO A 5 -5.51 6.48 14.40
N GLU A 6 -4.30 6.92 14.76
CA GLU A 6 -3.47 6.34 15.84
C GLU A 6 -3.13 4.84 15.67
N SER A 7 -3.21 4.31 14.45
CA SER A 7 -2.75 2.96 14.16
C SER A 7 -1.22 2.88 14.28
N PRO A 8 -0.65 1.92 15.03
CA PRO A 8 0.79 1.69 15.04
C PRO A 8 1.31 0.99 13.76
N TYR A 9 0.42 0.66 12.82
CA TYR A 9 0.72 -0.10 11.61
C TYR A 9 0.72 0.78 10.37
N GLY A 10 1.49 0.37 9.35
CA GLY A 10 1.34 0.89 7.99
C GLY A 10 -0.01 0.47 7.41
N GLU A 11 -0.52 1.18 6.40
CA GLU A 11 -1.84 0.89 5.84
C GLU A 11 -1.92 1.20 4.34
N ASN A 12 -2.37 0.22 3.56
CA ASN A 12 -2.88 0.44 2.21
C ASN A 12 -4.38 0.14 2.18
N ILE A 13 -5.14 0.96 1.45
CA ILE A 13 -6.57 0.75 1.25
C ILE A 13 -6.86 0.72 -0.25
N PHE A 14 -7.70 -0.21 -0.68
CA PHE A 14 -8.26 -0.26 -2.02
C PHE A 14 -9.79 -0.23 -1.92
N MET A 15 -10.43 0.52 -2.82
CA MET A 15 -11.89 0.58 -2.91
C MET A 15 -12.31 0.29 -4.35
N GLY A 16 -13.12 -0.74 -4.52
CA GLY A 16 -13.81 -1.06 -5.77
C GLY A 16 -15.30 -0.74 -5.66
N VAL A 17 -15.86 -0.07 -6.67
CA VAL A 17 -17.30 0.24 -6.77
C VAL A 17 -17.85 -0.40 -8.05
N GLY A 18 -19.06 -0.96 -7.98
CA GLY A 18 -19.67 -1.69 -9.09
C GLY A 18 -19.09 -3.09 -9.30
N MET A 19 -18.41 -3.65 -8.29
CA MET A 19 -17.73 -4.95 -8.37
C MET A 19 -18.52 -6.02 -7.62
N ASP A 20 -18.75 -7.16 -8.26
CA ASP A 20 -19.42 -8.31 -7.62
C ASP A 20 -18.46 -9.11 -6.73
N SER A 21 -17.16 -9.14 -7.07
CA SER A 21 -16.10 -9.76 -6.28
C SER A 21 -14.73 -9.10 -6.56
N VAL A 22 -13.74 -9.37 -5.70
CA VAL A 22 -12.35 -8.94 -5.89
C VAL A 22 -11.40 -10.10 -5.62
N ASP A 23 -10.41 -10.28 -6.50
CA ASP A 23 -9.26 -11.15 -6.25
C ASP A 23 -8.10 -10.32 -5.67
N ALA A 24 -7.22 -10.95 -4.89
CA ALA A 24 -6.09 -10.29 -4.24
C ALA A 24 -5.12 -9.61 -5.23
N SER A 25 -5.01 -10.11 -6.46
CA SER A 25 -4.17 -9.50 -7.51
C SER A 25 -4.60 -8.08 -7.85
N LYS A 26 -5.89 -7.75 -7.78
CA LYS A 26 -6.42 -6.45 -8.19
C LYS A 26 -5.97 -5.29 -7.27
N PRO A 27 -6.17 -5.33 -5.94
CA PRO A 27 -5.64 -4.31 -5.04
C PRO A 27 -4.11 -4.28 -5.04
N VAL A 28 -3.45 -5.45 -5.06
CA VAL A 28 -1.98 -5.53 -5.08
C VAL A 28 -1.39 -4.89 -6.33
N GLN A 29 -1.95 -5.16 -7.51
CA GLN A 29 -1.51 -4.53 -8.75
C GLN A 29 -1.77 -3.03 -8.75
N ALA A 30 -2.93 -2.59 -8.26
CA ALA A 30 -3.26 -1.16 -8.17
C ALA A 30 -2.27 -0.41 -7.28
N TRP A 31 -1.89 -0.98 -6.13
CA TRP A 31 -0.87 -0.42 -5.26
C TRP A 31 0.53 -0.47 -5.87
N TYR A 32 0.89 -1.58 -6.53
CA TYR A 32 2.21 -1.74 -7.15
C TYR A 32 2.41 -0.83 -8.36
N ASP A 33 1.36 -0.56 -9.13
CA ASP A 33 1.41 0.25 -10.35
C ASP A 33 1.89 1.69 -10.12
N GLU A 34 1.85 2.19 -8.87
CA GLU A 34 2.45 3.47 -8.50
C GLU A 34 3.98 3.49 -8.67
N ILE A 35 4.63 2.33 -8.85
CA ILE A 35 6.05 2.25 -9.27
C ILE A 35 6.34 3.07 -10.52
N LYS A 36 5.35 3.23 -11.41
CA LYS A 36 5.45 4.02 -12.65
C LYS A 36 5.68 5.51 -12.37
N LEU A 37 5.37 5.97 -11.16
CA LEU A 37 5.55 7.34 -10.69
C LEU A 37 6.75 7.48 -9.74
N TYR A 38 7.41 6.38 -9.36
CA TYR A 38 8.49 6.39 -8.38
C TYR A 38 9.85 6.68 -9.03
N ASP A 39 10.51 7.75 -8.62
CA ASP A 39 11.88 8.06 -9.02
C ASP A 39 12.89 7.48 -8.01
N PHE A 40 13.51 6.35 -8.37
CA PHE A 40 14.54 5.71 -7.53
C PHE A 40 15.79 6.57 -7.30
N GLN A 41 16.04 7.59 -8.13
CA GLN A 41 17.15 8.52 -7.94
C GLN A 41 16.80 9.66 -6.97
N LYS A 42 15.49 9.89 -6.74
CA LYS A 42 14.97 10.92 -5.83
C LYS A 42 13.92 10.30 -4.89
N PRO A 43 14.35 9.49 -3.91
CA PRO A 43 13.45 8.74 -3.04
C PRO A 43 12.80 9.66 -1.99
N VAL A 44 11.83 10.45 -2.43
CA VAL A 44 11.03 11.38 -1.63
C VAL A 44 9.62 10.83 -1.48
N PHE A 45 8.98 11.11 -0.34
CA PHE A 45 7.57 10.80 -0.16
C PHE A 45 6.68 11.65 -1.09
N ASP A 46 5.80 10.99 -1.82
CA ASP A 46 4.66 11.60 -2.52
C ASP A 46 3.41 10.77 -2.17
N PRO A 47 2.28 11.41 -1.79
CA PRO A 47 1.03 10.70 -1.52
C PRO A 47 0.55 9.76 -2.64
N LYS A 48 0.98 9.97 -3.89
CA LYS A 48 0.63 9.14 -5.06
C LYS A 48 1.44 7.85 -5.21
N ILE A 49 2.51 7.68 -4.43
CA ILE A 49 3.38 6.50 -4.45
C ILE A 49 3.38 5.73 -3.12
N GLY A 50 2.60 6.21 -2.15
CA GLY A 50 2.62 5.71 -0.79
C GLY A 50 2.21 4.24 -0.69
N HIS A 51 1.32 3.76 -1.56
CA HIS A 51 0.92 2.36 -1.54
C HIS A 51 2.03 1.46 -2.06
N PHE A 52 2.69 1.84 -3.16
CA PHE A 52 3.84 1.11 -3.69
C PHE A 52 4.95 1.05 -2.66
N THR A 53 5.36 2.19 -2.09
CA THR A 53 6.49 2.22 -1.17
C THR A 53 6.22 1.43 0.11
N GLN A 54 4.98 1.40 0.61
CA GLN A 54 4.60 0.56 1.74
C GLN A 54 4.60 -0.93 1.37
N LEU A 55 4.14 -1.28 0.17
CA LEU A 55 4.02 -2.67 -0.32
C LEU A 55 5.39 -3.35 -0.43
N VAL A 56 6.41 -2.62 -0.90
CA VAL A 56 7.78 -3.15 -1.08
C VAL A 56 8.74 -2.81 0.06
N TRP A 57 8.22 -2.24 1.15
CA TRP A 57 9.05 -1.74 2.26
C TRP A 57 9.85 -2.87 2.92
N LYS A 58 11.17 -2.90 2.68
CA LYS A 58 12.08 -3.97 3.15
C LYS A 58 11.93 -4.32 4.63
N ASN A 59 11.72 -3.32 5.49
CA ASN A 59 11.67 -3.53 6.93
C ASN A 59 10.30 -3.97 7.45
N SER A 60 9.22 -3.90 6.66
CA SER A 60 7.91 -4.46 7.04
C SER A 60 8.01 -5.99 7.04
N LYS A 61 7.69 -6.65 8.16
CA LYS A 61 7.89 -8.10 8.34
C LYS A 61 6.61 -8.89 8.48
N LYS A 62 5.51 -8.24 8.87
CA LYS A 62 4.21 -8.87 9.01
C LYS A 62 3.18 -8.11 8.19
N LEU A 63 2.22 -8.86 7.67
CA LEU A 63 1.13 -8.39 6.84
C LEU A 63 -0.17 -8.97 7.38
N GLY A 64 -1.18 -8.12 7.58
CA GLY A 64 -2.56 -8.52 7.82
C GLY A 64 -3.46 -7.91 6.74
N VAL A 65 -4.37 -8.70 6.16
CA VAL A 65 -5.27 -8.23 5.10
C VAL A 65 -6.70 -8.58 5.46
N ALA A 66 -7.61 -7.62 5.28
CA ALA A 66 -9.04 -7.81 5.44
C ALA A 66 -9.80 -7.29 4.24
N ILE A 67 -10.91 -7.95 3.90
CA ILE A 67 -11.82 -7.59 2.82
C ILE A 67 -13.21 -7.44 3.42
N ALA A 68 -13.87 -6.33 3.11
CA ALA A 68 -15.27 -6.10 3.46
C ALA A 68 -16.04 -5.72 2.19
N GLN A 69 -17.24 -6.28 2.04
CA GLN A 69 -18.12 -5.98 0.92
C GLN A 69 -19.50 -5.57 1.43
N LYS A 70 -20.03 -4.48 0.88
CA LYS A 70 -21.42 -4.06 1.03
C LYS A 70 -21.97 -3.76 -0.36
N GLU A 71 -22.97 -4.52 -0.77
CA GLU A 71 -23.52 -4.48 -2.14
C GLU A 71 -22.39 -4.65 -3.18
N LYS A 72 -22.27 -3.70 -4.13
CA LYS A 72 -21.21 -3.68 -5.14
C LYS A 72 -20.01 -2.82 -4.75
N THR A 73 -19.87 -2.49 -3.47
CA THR A 73 -18.72 -1.77 -2.92
C THR A 73 -17.86 -2.72 -2.11
N ILE A 74 -16.61 -2.86 -2.51
CA ILE A 74 -15.61 -3.69 -1.85
C ILE A 74 -14.48 -2.80 -1.33
N ILE A 75 -14.09 -3.02 -0.08
CA ILE A 75 -12.95 -2.37 0.56
C ILE A 75 -11.94 -3.45 0.94
N VAL A 76 -10.69 -3.27 0.55
CA VAL A 76 -9.56 -4.11 0.96
C VAL A 76 -8.60 -3.24 1.77
N VAL A 77 -8.23 -3.70 2.97
CA VAL A 77 -7.26 -3.03 3.84
C VAL A 77 -6.11 -3.98 4.10
N ALA A 78 -4.89 -3.49 3.93
CA ALA A 78 -3.66 -4.20 4.29
C ALA A 78 -2.91 -3.41 5.35
N ASN A 79 -2.59 -4.04 6.49
CA ASN A 79 -1.77 -3.48 7.55
C ASN A 79 -0.38 -4.12 7.60
N TYR A 80 0.63 -3.30 7.88
CA TYR A 80 2.04 -3.67 7.84
C TYR A 80 2.74 -3.38 9.18
N ASP A 81 3.56 -4.32 9.67
CA ASP A 81 4.34 -4.19 10.90
C ASP A 81 5.81 -4.63 10.68
N PRO A 82 6.82 -3.82 11.02
CA PRO A 82 6.75 -2.39 11.33
C PRO A 82 6.14 -1.53 10.21
N PRO A 83 5.64 -0.31 10.49
CA PRO A 83 5.11 0.59 9.47
C PRO A 83 6.19 1.02 8.46
N GLY A 84 5.77 1.17 7.20
CA GLY A 84 6.60 1.73 6.14
C GLY A 84 6.45 3.24 6.02
N ASN A 85 6.91 3.79 4.89
CA ASN A 85 6.77 5.21 4.54
C ASN A 85 7.35 6.18 5.59
N ILE A 86 8.41 5.75 6.28
CA ILE A 86 9.11 6.58 7.26
C ILE A 86 10.01 7.57 6.51
N LYS A 87 9.84 8.86 6.81
CA LYS A 87 10.67 9.94 6.24
C LYS A 87 12.17 9.62 6.41
N ASN A 88 12.96 9.88 5.36
CA ASN A 88 14.41 9.63 5.32
C ASN A 88 14.83 8.14 5.44
N ARG A 89 13.95 7.20 5.07
CA ARG A 89 14.25 5.75 5.08
C ARG A 89 13.96 5.04 3.75
N TYR A 90 13.60 5.78 2.69
CA TYR A 90 13.17 5.20 1.43
C TYR A 90 14.30 4.50 0.67
N ASP A 91 15.49 5.10 0.62
CA ASP A 91 16.71 4.57 0.01
C ASP A 91 17.08 3.14 0.46
N SER A 92 16.87 2.85 1.74
CA SER A 92 17.20 1.57 2.37
C SER A 92 16.04 0.56 2.35
N ASN A 93 14.83 1.01 2.01
CA ASN A 93 13.61 0.20 2.09
C ASN A 93 12.87 -0.02 0.76
N VAL A 94 13.06 0.85 -0.23
CA VAL A 94 12.42 0.79 -1.55
C VAL A 94 13.51 0.60 -2.58
N LEU A 95 13.82 -0.66 -2.87
CA LEU A 95 14.92 -1.04 -3.76
C LEU A 95 14.44 -1.12 -5.22
N PRO A 96 15.31 -0.83 -6.21
CA PRO A 96 14.99 -1.06 -7.60
C PRO A 96 14.56 -2.52 -7.86
N PRO A 97 13.62 -2.75 -8.78
CA PRO A 97 13.27 -4.11 -9.22
C PRO A 97 14.50 -4.81 -9.82
N LYS A 98 14.51 -6.14 -9.74
CA LYS A 98 15.56 -6.99 -10.31
C LYS A 98 15.40 -7.17 -11.81
#